data_AF-A0A5J9UZX5-F1
#
_entry.id   AF-A0A5J9UZX5-F1
#
_cell.length_a   1.000
_cell.length_b   1.000
_cell.length_c   1.000
_cell.angle_alpha   90.00
_cell.angle_beta   90.00
_cell.angle_gamma   90.00
#
_symmetry.space_group_name_H-M   'P 1'
#
loop_
_entity.id
_entity.type
_entity.pdbx_description
1 polymer ?
#
loop_
_entity_poly.entity_id
_entity_poly.type
_entity_poly.pdbx_seq_one_letter_code
_entity_poly.pdbx_strand_id
1 'polypeptide(L)'
;MDEMLVKKPPPVPSVIKKMLHPTRAAKFLLVSLVVAIITACSYGGYAAWIIYHPPSPWPCVTCELPVYKLILWALDAIAEAALLRRILWCSAAQAAAAVLTLLLVHVGVDRRCCLAVAFVALAATQANDYMYGKLLGLDRVNVLGDLLLACDAVILFVASVQNLLGLLAILLLAVGGPQQAEQAGGPRQAEQASKV
;
A
#
# COMPACT_ATOMS: atom_id res chain seq x y z
N MET A 1 -72.10 -2.09 17.15
CA MET A 1 -71.26 -1.03 16.57
C MET A 1 -70.20 -0.71 17.60
N ASP A 2 -69.02 -1.27 17.46
CA ASP A 2 -67.79 -0.49 17.30
C ASP A 2 -66.60 -1.46 17.29
N GLU A 3 -65.96 -1.51 16.12
CA GLU A 3 -64.75 -2.26 15.86
C GLU A 3 -63.62 -1.74 16.75
N MET A 4 -63.20 -2.57 17.71
CA MET A 4 -61.94 -2.33 18.42
C MET A 4 -60.78 -2.56 17.45
N LEU A 5 -60.34 -1.46 16.83
CA LEU A 5 -59.08 -1.32 16.09
C LEU A 5 -57.90 -1.76 16.97
N VAL A 6 -57.54 -3.05 16.89
CA VAL A 6 -56.27 -3.57 17.39
C VAL A 6 -55.15 -2.95 16.55
N LYS A 7 -54.57 -1.87 17.09
CA LYS A 7 -53.44 -1.16 16.50
C LYS A 7 -52.22 -2.08 16.54
N LYS A 8 -51.92 -2.73 15.40
CA LYS A 8 -50.71 -3.53 15.18
C LYS A 8 -49.49 -2.65 15.55
N PRO A 9 -48.54 -3.12 16.39
CA PRO A 9 -47.34 -2.33 16.69
C PRO A 9 -46.56 -2.08 15.40
N PRO A 10 -45.97 -0.88 15.23
CA PRO A 10 -45.20 -0.54 14.04
C PRO A 10 -44.04 -1.54 13.88
N PRO A 11 -43.67 -1.90 12.64
CA PRO A 11 -42.53 -2.77 12.41
C PRO A 11 -41.29 -2.13 13.03
N VAL A 12 -40.70 -2.84 14.00
CA VAL A 12 -39.41 -2.49 14.58
C VAL A 12 -38.43 -2.27 13.42
N PRO A 13 -37.86 -1.07 13.27
CA PRO A 13 -36.82 -0.87 12.27
C PRO A 13 -35.72 -1.89 12.57
N SER A 14 -35.35 -2.65 11.55
CA SER A 14 -34.22 -3.56 11.55
C SER A 14 -32.93 -2.77 11.78
N VAL A 15 -32.67 -2.41 13.05
CA VAL A 15 -31.42 -1.77 13.50
C VAL A 15 -30.23 -2.74 13.35
N ILE A 16 -30.50 -4.02 13.11
CA ILE A 16 -29.53 -5.06 12.79
C ILE A 16 -29.30 -5.13 11.27
N LYS A 17 -28.77 -4.07 10.65
CA LYS A 17 -28.14 -4.15 9.31
C LYS A 17 -27.23 -2.97 8.95
N LYS A 18 -26.62 -2.34 9.96
CA LYS A 18 -25.43 -1.50 9.76
C LYS A 18 -24.19 -2.13 10.41
N MET A 19 -24.09 -3.45 10.38
CA MET A 19 -22.76 -4.07 10.44
C MET A 19 -22.08 -3.80 9.10
N LEU A 20 -21.04 -2.95 9.15
CA LEU A 20 -20.01 -2.77 8.13
C LEU A 20 -20.52 -2.87 6.68
N HIS A 21 -21.00 -1.76 6.13
CA HIS A 21 -20.75 -1.60 4.70
C HIS A 21 -19.24 -1.38 4.54
N PRO A 22 -18.51 -2.23 3.81
CA PRO A 22 -17.13 -1.94 3.45
C PRO A 22 -17.18 -0.65 2.66
N THR A 23 -16.76 0.45 3.28
CA THR A 23 -16.67 1.74 2.61
C THR A 23 -15.79 1.54 1.38
N ARG A 24 -16.08 2.25 0.28
CA ARG A 24 -15.27 2.15 -0.94
C ARG A 24 -13.78 2.35 -0.60
N ALA A 25 -13.46 3.22 0.35
CA ALA A 25 -12.12 3.43 0.91
C ALA A 25 -11.49 2.14 1.48
N ALA A 26 -12.20 1.35 2.30
CA ALA A 26 -11.66 0.10 2.83
C ALA A 26 -11.32 -0.91 1.71
N LYS A 27 -12.13 -0.95 0.64
CA LYS A 27 -11.83 -1.79 -0.54
C LYS A 27 -10.59 -1.29 -1.28
N PHE A 28 -10.47 0.01 -1.51
CA PHE A 28 -9.29 0.59 -2.14
C PHE A 28 -8.02 0.32 -1.32
N LEU A 29 -8.09 0.49 0.00
CA LEU A 29 -6.97 0.18 0.89
C LEU A 29 -6.57 -1.29 0.80
N LEU A 30 -7.54 -2.21 0.80
CA LEU A 30 -7.27 -3.64 0.64
C LEU A 30 -6.56 -3.93 -0.70
N VAL A 31 -7.06 -3.37 -1.82
CA VAL A 31 -6.41 -3.55 -3.12
C VAL A 31 -4.99 -2.99 -3.10
N SER A 32 -4.77 -1.80 -2.54
CA SER A 32 -3.43 -1.21 -2.46
C SER A 32 -2.47 -2.04 -1.59
N LEU A 33 -2.94 -2.66 -0.49
CA LEU A 33 -2.13 -3.56 0.33
C LEU A 33 -1.77 -4.85 -0.42
N VAL A 34 -2.71 -5.44 -1.17
CA VAL A 34 -2.45 -6.62 -2.00
C VAL A 34 -1.43 -6.29 -3.09
N VAL A 35 -1.60 -5.15 -3.77
CA VAL A 35 -0.63 -4.67 -4.77
C VAL A 35 0.74 -4.44 -4.12
N ALA A 36 0.80 -3.86 -2.91
CA ALA A 36 2.04 -3.70 -2.18
C ALA A 36 2.73 -5.04 -1.88
N ILE A 37 1.99 -6.11 -1.55
CA ILE A 37 2.60 -7.44 -1.37
C ILE A 37 3.15 -7.96 -2.69
N ILE A 38 2.38 -7.85 -3.77
CA ILE A 38 2.80 -8.32 -5.10
C ILE A 38 4.05 -7.58 -5.57
N THR A 39 4.10 -6.25 -5.46
CA THR A 39 5.27 -5.46 -5.89
C THR A 39 6.48 -5.72 -5.02
N ALA A 40 6.31 -5.90 -3.70
CA ALA A 40 7.41 -6.30 -2.82
C ALA A 40 8.01 -7.65 -3.25
N CYS A 41 7.17 -8.65 -3.54
CA CYS A 41 7.63 -9.95 -4.02
C CYS A 41 8.33 -9.85 -5.38
N SER A 42 7.76 -9.11 -6.33
CA SER A 42 8.34 -8.94 -7.67
C SER A 42 9.68 -8.22 -7.62
N TYR A 43 9.75 -7.04 -6.97
CA TYR A 43 10.99 -6.27 -6.89
C TYR A 43 12.03 -6.93 -5.99
N GLY A 44 11.60 -7.51 -4.86
CA GLY A 44 12.49 -8.25 -3.97
C GLY A 44 13.06 -9.50 -4.64
N GLY A 45 12.22 -10.25 -5.37
CA GLY A 45 12.63 -11.40 -6.16
C GLY A 45 13.59 -11.04 -7.29
N TYR A 46 13.29 -9.96 -8.03
CA TYR A 46 14.19 -9.41 -9.06
C TYR A 46 15.54 -9.01 -8.47
N ALA A 47 15.53 -8.24 -7.38
CA ALA A 47 16.76 -7.81 -6.71
C ALA A 47 17.58 -8.99 -6.19
N ALA A 48 16.95 -9.96 -5.54
CA ALA A 48 17.61 -11.17 -5.08
C ALA A 48 18.21 -11.97 -6.26
N TRP A 49 17.45 -12.11 -7.35
CA TRP A 49 17.92 -12.81 -8.55
C TRP A 49 19.20 -12.17 -9.11
N ILE A 50 19.20 -10.86 -9.33
CA ILE A 50 20.39 -10.15 -9.86
C ILE A 50 21.56 -10.17 -8.87
N ILE A 51 21.30 -10.09 -7.56
CA ILE A 51 22.37 -10.15 -6.54
C ILE A 51 23.04 -11.54 -6.49
N TYR A 52 22.25 -12.62 -6.54
CA TYR A 52 22.77 -13.99 -6.41
C TYR A 52 23.22 -14.61 -7.74
N HIS A 53 22.63 -14.16 -8.85
CA HIS A 53 22.98 -14.56 -10.21
C HIS A 53 23.32 -13.29 -11.00
N PRO A 54 24.44 -12.61 -10.66
CA PRO A 54 24.85 -11.43 -11.39
C PRO A 54 25.02 -11.84 -12.86
N PRO A 55 24.49 -11.03 -13.80
CA PRO A 55 24.65 -11.32 -15.22
C PRO A 55 26.13 -11.53 -15.51
N SER A 56 26.43 -12.60 -16.26
CA SER A 56 27.80 -12.93 -16.66
C SER A 56 28.47 -11.66 -17.19
N PRO A 57 29.65 -11.26 -16.69
CA PRO A 57 30.32 -10.05 -17.16
C PRO A 57 30.88 -10.29 -18.57
N TRP A 58 30.06 -10.32 -19.64
CA TRP A 58 30.53 -10.68 -20.98
C TRP A 58 29.82 -9.96 -22.14
N PRO A 59 30.54 -9.70 -23.26
CA PRO A 59 31.93 -10.04 -23.55
C PRO A 59 32.87 -8.84 -23.48
N CYS A 60 34.16 -9.12 -23.23
CA CYS A 60 35.30 -8.43 -23.83
C CYS A 60 35.06 -6.95 -24.16
N VAL A 61 35.09 -6.08 -23.15
CA VAL A 61 35.34 -4.67 -23.41
C VAL A 61 36.67 -4.64 -24.14
N THR A 62 36.60 -4.45 -25.46
CA THR A 62 37.75 -4.15 -26.29
C THR A 62 38.53 -3.05 -25.57
N CYS A 63 39.84 -3.19 -25.50
CA CYS A 63 40.77 -2.25 -24.86
C CYS A 63 40.72 -0.80 -25.45
N GLU A 64 39.68 -0.46 -26.20
CA GLU A 64 39.49 0.79 -26.93
C GLU A 64 38.37 1.67 -26.35
N LEU A 65 37.65 1.24 -25.29
CA LEU A 65 36.77 2.16 -24.59
C LEU A 65 37.63 3.22 -23.87
N PRO A 66 37.42 4.52 -24.14
CA PRO A 66 38.21 5.56 -23.48
C PRO A 66 38.00 5.49 -21.97
N VAL A 67 39.09 5.67 -21.21
CA VAL A 67 39.17 5.45 -19.75
C VAL A 67 38.00 6.08 -18.98
N TYR A 68 37.53 7.26 -19.39
CA TYR A 68 36.40 7.93 -18.74
C TYR A 68 35.08 7.13 -18.83
N LYS A 69 34.82 6.40 -19.93
CA LYS A 69 33.64 5.53 -20.06
C LYS A 69 33.74 4.30 -19.16
N LEU A 70 34.95 3.75 -19.00
CA LEU A 70 35.19 2.64 -18.09
C LEU A 70 34.91 3.03 -16.64
N ILE A 71 35.33 4.24 -16.24
CA ILE A 71 35.07 4.79 -14.90
C ILE A 71 33.57 5.00 -14.68
N LEU A 72 32.85 5.57 -15.66
CA LEU A 72 31.40 5.78 -15.55
C LEU A 72 30.65 4.45 -15.38
N TRP A 73 30.99 3.43 -16.17
CA TRP A 73 30.39 2.10 -16.05
C TRP A 73 30.67 1.44 -14.70
N ALA A 74 31.90 1.57 -14.18
CA ALA A 74 32.23 1.06 -12.86
C ALA A 74 31.41 1.75 -11.75
N LEU A 75 31.17 3.07 -11.87
CA LEU A 75 30.34 3.83 -10.94
C LEU A 75 28.86 3.42 -11.03
N ASP A 76 28.34 3.23 -12.23
CA ASP A 76 26.96 2.79 -12.46
C ASP A 76 26.73 1.38 -11.88
N ALA A 77 27.68 0.45 -12.07
CA ALA A 77 27.59 -0.90 -11.50
C ALA A 77 27.57 -0.89 -9.96
N ILE A 78 28.34 0.00 -9.32
CA ILE A 78 28.29 0.18 -7.86
C ILE A 78 26.95 0.75 -7.42
N ALA A 79 26.42 1.74 -8.15
CA ALA A 79 25.14 2.36 -7.86
C ALA A 79 23.98 1.36 -8.01
N GLU A 80 24.00 0.53 -9.06
CA GLU A 80 23.04 -0.53 -9.32
C GLU A 80 23.03 -1.56 -8.18
N ALA A 81 24.21 -2.09 -7.81
CA ALA A 81 24.32 -3.05 -6.72
C ALA A 81 23.85 -2.47 -5.37
N ALA A 82 24.07 -1.18 -5.11
CA ALA A 82 23.56 -0.51 -3.91
C ALA A 82 22.04 -0.35 -3.95
N LEU A 83 21.46 -0.01 -5.10
CA LEU A 83 20.01 0.10 -5.30
C LEU A 83 19.31 -1.24 -5.15
N LEU A 84 19.82 -2.32 -5.76
CA LEU A 84 19.24 -3.65 -5.66
C LEU A 84 19.18 -4.14 -4.20
N ARG A 85 20.26 -3.93 -3.42
CA ARG A 85 20.25 -4.26 -1.99
C ARG A 85 19.21 -3.46 -1.23
N ARG A 86 19.07 -2.15 -1.51
CA ARG A 86 18.07 -1.31 -0.85
C ARG A 86 16.64 -1.73 -1.21
N ILE A 87 16.38 -2.07 -2.47
CA ILE A 87 15.10 -2.63 -2.93
C ILE A 87 14.79 -3.91 -2.16
N LEU A 88 15.74 -4.82 -2.02
CA LEU A 88 15.54 -6.06 -1.28
C LEU A 88 15.09 -5.81 0.18
N TRP A 89 15.79 -4.90 0.88
CA TRP A 89 15.44 -4.53 2.25
C TRP A 89 14.08 -3.82 2.35
N CYS A 90 13.78 -2.90 1.43
CA CYS A 90 12.51 -2.19 1.40
C CYS A 90 11.34 -3.12 1.07
N SER A 91 11.51 -4.05 0.15
CA SER A 91 10.51 -5.09 -0.17
C SER A 91 10.16 -5.93 1.04
N ALA A 92 11.15 -6.34 1.85
CA ALA A 92 10.89 -7.09 3.07
C ALA A 92 10.04 -6.30 4.08
N ALA A 93 10.40 -5.03 4.32
CA ALA A 93 9.65 -4.15 5.21
C ALA A 93 8.23 -3.84 4.70
N GLN A 94 8.09 -3.61 3.40
CA GLN A 94 6.82 -3.37 2.70
C GLN A 94 5.87 -4.57 2.84
N ALA A 95 6.34 -5.78 2.53
CA ALA A 95 5.55 -7.01 2.65
C ALA A 95 5.16 -7.28 4.10
N ALA A 96 6.10 -7.13 5.04
CA ALA A 96 5.84 -7.33 6.46
C ALA A 96 4.76 -6.35 6.97
N ALA A 97 4.87 -5.06 6.65
CA ALA A 97 3.88 -4.05 7.03
C ALA A 97 2.51 -4.31 6.39
N ALA A 98 2.46 -4.70 5.11
CA ALA A 98 1.21 -4.99 4.44
C ALA A 98 0.51 -6.22 5.05
N VAL A 99 1.24 -7.31 5.28
CA VAL A 99 0.71 -8.53 5.92
C VAL A 99 0.27 -8.22 7.35
N LEU A 100 1.09 -7.50 8.12
CA LEU A 100 0.74 -7.12 9.48
C LEU A 100 -0.54 -6.28 9.51
N THR A 101 -0.71 -5.35 8.58
CA THR A 101 -1.95 -4.57 8.44
C THR A 101 -3.16 -5.48 8.24
N LEU A 102 -3.07 -6.46 7.33
CA LEU A 102 -4.16 -7.40 7.06
C LEU A 102 -4.49 -8.26 8.29
N LEU A 103 -3.48 -8.72 9.03
CA LEU A 103 -3.67 -9.49 10.26
C LEU A 103 -4.30 -8.64 11.37
N LEU A 104 -3.86 -7.40 11.56
CA LEU A 104 -4.38 -6.50 12.58
C LEU A 104 -5.86 -6.16 12.38
N VAL A 105 -6.32 -6.08 11.12
CA VAL A 105 -7.75 -5.92 10.79
C VAL A 105 -8.60 -7.06 11.35
N HIS A 106 -8.09 -8.30 11.31
CA HIS A 106 -8.83 -9.47 11.79
C HIS A 106 -8.82 -9.64 13.30
N VAL A 107 -7.76 -9.21 13.98
CA VAL A 107 -7.59 -9.36 15.43
C VAL A 107 -8.36 -8.27 16.21
N GLY A 108 -8.90 -7.25 15.53
CA GLY A 108 -9.67 -6.18 16.17
C GLY A 108 -8.82 -5.18 16.95
N VAL A 109 -7.56 -5.01 16.55
CA VAL A 109 -6.64 -4.02 17.13
C VAL A 109 -7.11 -2.60 16.80
N ASP A 110 -6.69 -1.61 17.60
CA ASP A 110 -7.00 -0.19 17.40
C ASP A 110 -6.81 0.21 15.92
N ARG A 111 -7.88 0.75 15.34
CA ARG A 111 -7.95 1.27 13.97
C ARG A 111 -6.79 2.22 13.66
N ARG A 112 -6.38 3.06 14.62
CA ARG A 112 -5.27 4.01 14.42
C ARG A 112 -3.94 3.29 14.18
N CYS A 113 -3.68 2.24 14.95
CA CYS A 113 -2.49 1.40 14.77
C CYS A 113 -2.53 0.71 13.40
N CYS A 114 -3.67 0.11 13.03
CA CYS A 114 -3.84 -0.51 11.72
C CYS A 114 -3.57 0.48 10.56
N LEU A 115 -4.12 1.69 10.63
CA LEU A 115 -3.92 2.72 9.61
C LEU A 115 -2.46 3.21 9.55
N ALA A 116 -1.78 3.32 10.68
CA ALA A 116 -0.36 3.67 10.73
C ALA A 116 0.52 2.61 10.05
N VAL A 117 0.28 1.32 10.32
CA VAL A 117 1.02 0.24 9.65
C VAL A 117 0.68 0.20 8.16
N ALA A 118 -0.57 0.44 7.78
CA ALA A 118 -0.97 0.54 6.37
C ALA A 118 -0.23 1.69 5.65
N PHE A 119 -0.07 2.82 6.33
CA PHE A 119 0.69 3.96 5.81
C PHE A 119 2.17 3.59 5.60
N VAL A 120 2.79 2.90 6.57
CA VAL A 120 4.18 2.41 6.44
C VAL A 120 4.32 1.49 5.23
N ALA A 121 3.36 0.59 5.01
CA ALA A 121 3.36 -0.30 3.84
C ALA A 121 3.36 0.50 2.53
N LEU A 122 2.45 1.48 2.38
CA LEU A 122 2.36 2.31 1.17
C LEU A 122 3.58 3.22 0.98
N ALA A 123 4.13 3.77 2.06
CA ALA A 123 5.34 4.58 2.01
C ALA A 123 6.54 3.75 1.55
N ALA A 124 6.66 2.51 2.06
CA ALA A 124 7.68 1.56 1.62
C ALA A 124 7.51 1.19 0.14
N THR A 125 6.27 0.94 -0.33
CA THR A 125 5.97 0.72 -1.75
C THR A 125 6.46 1.88 -2.60
N GLN A 126 6.16 3.13 -2.23
CA GLN A 126 6.55 4.30 -3.00
C GLN A 126 8.09 4.48 -3.04
N ALA A 127 8.77 4.19 -1.93
CA ALA A 127 10.24 4.18 -1.90
C ALA A 127 10.80 3.11 -2.85
N ASN A 128 10.15 1.94 -2.92
CA ASN A 128 10.52 0.86 -3.83
C ASN A 128 10.33 1.25 -5.30
N ASP A 129 9.16 1.81 -5.65
CA ASP A 129 8.88 2.30 -7.00
C ASP A 129 9.89 3.36 -7.45
N TYR A 130 10.29 4.26 -6.53
CA TYR A 130 11.33 5.25 -6.81
C TYR A 130 12.71 4.62 -7.07
N MET A 131 13.12 3.65 -6.25
CA MET A 131 14.40 2.97 -6.43
C MET A 131 14.42 2.14 -7.72
N TYR A 132 13.31 1.48 -8.06
CA TYR A 132 13.16 0.77 -9.33
C TYR A 132 13.20 1.73 -10.52
N GLY A 133 12.53 2.89 -10.43
CA GLY A 133 12.63 3.94 -11.45
C GLY A 133 14.06 4.45 -11.66
N LYS A 134 14.87 4.52 -10.58
CA LYS A 134 16.31 4.82 -10.71
C LYS A 134 17.08 3.74 -11.42
N LEU A 135 16.79 2.46 -11.17
CA LEU A 135 17.41 1.34 -11.90
C LEU A 135 17.10 1.42 -13.40
N LEU A 136 15.83 1.65 -13.78
CA LEU A 136 15.46 1.85 -15.18
C LEU A 136 16.20 3.03 -15.83
N GLY A 137 16.46 4.10 -15.08
CA GLY A 137 17.24 5.24 -15.53
C GLY A 137 18.70 4.88 -15.83
N LEU A 138 19.32 4.03 -15.00
CA LEU A 138 20.66 3.51 -15.24
C LEU A 138 20.67 2.55 -16.45
N ASP A 139 19.67 1.68 -16.57
CA ASP A 139 19.54 0.74 -17.69
C ASP A 139 19.32 1.44 -19.03
N ARG A 140 18.59 2.57 -19.04
CA ARG A 140 18.37 3.37 -20.25
C ARG A 140 19.66 3.92 -20.87
N VAL A 141 20.68 4.16 -20.06
CA VAL A 141 22.01 4.58 -20.56
C VAL A 141 22.73 3.41 -21.26
N ASN A 142 22.33 2.16 -20.96
CA ASN A 142 23.07 0.95 -21.30
C ASN A 142 22.35 0.02 -22.30
N VAL A 143 21.05 0.19 -22.61
CA VAL A 143 20.26 -0.75 -23.43
C VAL A 143 19.56 -0.09 -24.63
N LEU A 144 19.63 -0.75 -25.80
CA LEU A 144 18.87 -0.43 -27.02
C LEU A 144 17.43 -1.00 -26.90
N GLY A 145 16.48 -0.25 -26.32
CA GLY A 145 15.13 -0.79 -26.12
C GLY A 145 14.12 0.17 -25.49
N ASP A 146 13.78 1.26 -26.19
CA ASP A 146 12.84 2.29 -25.68
C ASP A 146 11.44 1.75 -25.35
N LEU A 147 10.98 0.67 -26.00
CA LEU A 147 9.62 0.15 -25.80
C LEU A 147 9.45 -0.53 -24.43
N LEU A 148 10.39 -1.37 -24.01
CA LEU A 148 10.32 -2.06 -22.71
C LEU A 148 10.44 -1.04 -21.56
N LEU A 149 11.37 -0.10 -21.69
CA LEU A 149 11.50 1.02 -20.76
C LEU A 149 10.22 1.86 -20.67
N ALA A 150 9.53 2.09 -21.80
CA ALA A 150 8.25 2.78 -21.81
C ALA A 150 7.15 1.98 -21.10
N CYS A 151 7.08 0.65 -21.31
CA CYS A 151 6.16 -0.22 -20.60
C CYS A 151 6.39 -0.20 -19.08
N ASP A 152 7.65 -0.30 -18.63
CA ASP A 152 7.99 -0.25 -17.21
C ASP A 152 7.67 1.11 -16.58
N ALA A 153 7.90 2.21 -17.30
CA ALA A 153 7.53 3.54 -16.84
C ALA A 153 6.01 3.69 -16.67
N VAL A 154 5.21 3.13 -17.58
CA VAL A 154 3.74 3.13 -17.46
C VAL A 154 3.30 2.31 -16.26
N ILE A 155 3.90 1.13 -16.03
CA ILE A 155 3.60 0.30 -14.85
C ILE A 155 3.91 1.06 -13.56
N LEU A 156 5.06 1.72 -13.45
CA LEU A 156 5.43 2.55 -12.30
C LEU A 156 4.46 3.71 -12.08
N PHE A 157 4.00 4.35 -13.16
CA PHE A 157 3.01 5.42 -13.06
C PHE A 157 1.68 4.89 -12.50
N VAL A 158 1.19 3.76 -13.03
CA VAL A 158 -0.05 3.13 -12.54
C VAL A 158 0.10 2.71 -11.08
N ALA A 159 1.23 2.13 -10.69
CA ALA A 159 1.53 1.76 -9.31
C ALA A 159 1.52 2.99 -8.37
N SER A 160 2.12 4.10 -8.80
CA SER A 160 2.14 5.36 -8.05
C SER A 160 0.73 5.94 -7.86
N VAL A 161 -0.11 5.90 -8.90
CA VAL A 161 -1.52 6.31 -8.80
C VAL A 161 -2.27 5.42 -7.82
N GLN A 162 -2.05 4.11 -7.85
CA GLN A 162 -2.67 3.16 -6.93
C GLN A 162 -2.24 3.37 -5.47
N ASN A 163 -0.96 3.71 -5.21
CA ASN A 163 -0.48 4.10 -3.88
C ASN A 163 -1.17 5.37 -3.39
N LEU A 164 -1.33 6.38 -4.26
CA LEU A 164 -2.01 7.62 -3.93
C LEU A 164 -3.48 7.38 -3.55
N LEU A 165 -4.17 6.49 -4.27
CA LEU A 165 -5.53 6.07 -3.93
C LEU A 165 -5.60 5.34 -2.59
N GLY A 166 -4.60 4.50 -2.29
CA GLY A 166 -4.45 3.85 -0.99
C GLY A 166 -4.26 4.86 0.15
N LEU A 167 -3.41 5.87 -0.05
CA LEU A 167 -3.18 6.93 0.91
C LEU A 167 -4.46 7.77 1.13
N LEU A 168 -5.16 8.11 0.06
CA LEU A 168 -6.44 8.81 0.15
C LEU A 168 -7.47 7.98 0.93
N ALA A 169 -7.50 6.66 0.73
CA ALA A 169 -8.35 5.76 1.50
C ALA A 169 -7.98 5.77 3.00
N ILE A 170 -6.69 5.79 3.35
CA ILE A 170 -6.24 5.94 4.75
C ILE A 170 -6.76 7.25 5.33
N LEU A 171 -6.63 8.38 4.61
CA LEU A 171 -7.11 9.69 5.08
C LEU A 171 -8.62 9.70 5.30
N LEU A 172 -9.40 9.17 4.35
CA LEU A 172 -10.86 9.07 4.47
C LEU A 172 -11.27 8.18 5.65
N LEU A 173 -10.53 7.09 5.88
CA LEU A 173 -10.73 6.22 7.04
C LEU A 173 -10.22 6.84 8.35
N ALA A 174 -9.25 7.73 8.34
CA ALA A 174 -8.80 8.41 9.54
C ALA A 174 -9.80 9.49 9.98
N VAL A 175 -10.34 10.26 9.03
CA VAL A 175 -11.30 11.35 9.29
C VAL A 175 -12.71 10.80 9.61
N GLY A 176 -13.09 9.66 9.03
CA GLY A 176 -14.40 9.02 9.22
C GLY A 176 -14.62 8.34 10.59
N GLY A 177 -13.94 8.74 11.66
CA GLY A 177 -14.23 8.31 13.04
C GLY A 177 -13.62 9.31 14.02
N PRO A 178 -14.41 10.01 14.87
CA PRO A 178 -15.42 9.45 15.78
C PRO A 178 -16.80 10.16 15.80
N GLN A 179 -17.20 10.91 14.77
CA GLN A 179 -18.47 11.68 14.84
C GLN A 179 -19.77 10.84 14.84
N GLN A 180 -19.73 9.55 14.49
CA GLN A 180 -20.91 8.67 14.58
C GLN A 180 -21.05 7.92 15.92
N ALA A 181 -20.01 7.90 16.76
CA ALA A 181 -20.12 7.35 18.12
C ALA A 181 -20.77 8.36 19.08
N GLU A 182 -20.63 9.65 18.82
CA GLU A 182 -21.18 10.72 19.67
C GLU A 182 -22.63 11.10 19.34
N GLN A 183 -23.09 10.89 18.10
CA GLN A 183 -24.52 11.04 17.75
C GLN A 183 -25.39 9.83 18.15
N ALA A 184 -24.77 8.70 18.52
CA ALA A 184 -25.48 7.62 19.22
C ALA A 184 -25.53 7.83 20.75
N GLY A 185 -24.87 8.88 21.25
CA GLY A 185 -24.87 9.33 22.64
C GLY A 185 -25.69 10.62 22.83
N GLY A 186 -26.92 10.67 22.31
CA GLY A 186 -27.92 11.66 22.73
C GLY A 186 -28.35 11.43 24.19
N PRO A 187 -28.82 12.47 24.89
CA PRO A 187 -28.55 12.74 26.29
C PRO A 187 -29.13 11.66 27.22
N ARG A 188 -28.34 11.18 28.18
CA ARG A 188 -28.91 10.59 29.39
C ARG A 188 -29.68 11.69 30.11
N GLN A 189 -30.99 11.68 29.88
CA GLN A 189 -31.98 12.37 30.67
C GLN A 189 -31.67 12.16 32.15
N ALA A 190 -31.64 13.27 32.87
CA ALA A 190 -31.97 13.33 34.26
C ALA A 190 -33.31 12.61 34.53
N GLU A 191 -33.58 12.37 35.82
CA GLU A 191 -34.89 11.94 36.32
C GLU A 191 -35.06 10.42 36.47
N GLN A 192 -34.42 9.84 37.50
CA GLN A 192 -35.10 8.97 38.49
C GLN A 192 -34.12 8.47 39.56
N ALA A 193 -34.01 9.21 40.67
CA ALA A 193 -33.78 8.67 42.00
C ALA A 193 -34.09 9.75 43.05
N SER A 194 -35.29 10.32 42.97
CA SER A 194 -36.02 10.82 44.12
C SER A 194 -37.16 9.83 44.33
N LYS A 195 -37.34 9.36 45.58
CA LYS A 195 -38.12 8.20 46.06
C LYS A 195 -37.30 6.92 46.26
N VAL A 196 -36.49 6.89 47.32
CA VAL A 196 -36.82 6.15 48.56
C VAL A 196 -36.45 7.05 49.73
#